data_AF-A0A519W5Y7-F1
#
_entry.id   AF-A0A519W5Y7-F1
#
_cell.length_a   1.000
_cell.length_b   1.000
_cell.length_c   1.000
_cell.angle_alpha   90.00
_cell.angle_beta   90.00
_cell.angle_gamma   90.00
#
_symmetry.space_group_name_H-M   'P 1'
#
loop_
_entity.id
_entity.type
_entity.pdbx_description
1 polymer ?
#
loop_
_entity_poly.entity_id
_entity_poly.type
_entity_poly.pdbx_seq_one_letter_code
_entity_poly.pdbx_strand_id
1 'polypeptide(L)'
;MSGKITIHQAICGEKNKSWDLLKTTLTNRELAKNMALKTDIQDTAGGYKWDPSVRGFAYGDYYLIMRSFLDTGEVRPGRAFSHVLIIALSDLDKIPDLGVLFSLLPEKIDKEQPLVPLEPSLKAGEPIIDIEDYSNAFAGRFKKLLNGYFNMASHKNTIVWIGYGDYEKAVAEFWKRITIQEKHNFELIIPPVSLCTDNAAMIGWAAIERFKSGYTSDLNFSPKDRWSIEDTL
;
A
#
# COMPACT_ATOMS: atom_id res chain seq x y z
N MET A 1 14.95 -18.93 17.25
CA MET A 1 15.95 -17.88 17.58
C MET A 1 15.55 -16.65 16.78
N SER A 2 15.19 -15.54 17.42
CA SER A 2 14.86 -14.30 16.69
C SER A 2 16.16 -13.76 16.11
N GLY A 3 16.30 -13.83 14.78
CA GLY A 3 17.47 -13.32 14.08
C GLY A 3 17.44 -11.80 14.12
N LYS A 4 18.56 -11.17 14.53
CA LYS A 4 18.70 -9.72 14.38
C LYS A 4 18.51 -9.35 12.91
N ILE A 5 17.70 -8.33 12.66
CA ILE A 5 17.56 -7.69 11.34
C ILE A 5 18.02 -6.24 11.46
N THR A 6 18.59 -5.74 10.38
CA THR A 6 18.89 -4.32 10.24
C THR A 6 17.96 -3.75 9.19
N ILE A 7 17.12 -2.80 9.59
CA ILE A 7 16.22 -2.07 8.70
C ILE A 7 16.84 -0.73 8.38
N HIS A 8 17.15 -0.50 7.11
CA HIS A 8 17.59 0.81 6.64
C HIS A 8 16.38 1.74 6.45
N GLN A 9 16.63 3.04 6.43
CA GLN A 9 15.61 4.06 6.30
C GLN A 9 15.95 5.04 5.19
N ALA A 10 14.93 5.60 4.57
CA ALA A 10 15.05 6.76 3.70
C ALA A 10 13.87 7.71 3.89
N ILE A 11 14.16 9.01 3.78
CA ILE A 11 13.14 10.06 3.69
C ILE A 11 13.21 10.62 2.27
N CYS A 12 12.07 10.64 1.59
CA CYS A 12 11.90 11.11 0.24
C CYS A 12 10.85 12.23 0.22
N GLY A 13 11.04 13.24 -0.62
CA GLY A 13 10.13 14.37 -0.70
C GLY A 13 10.64 15.47 -1.61
N GLU A 14 10.11 16.67 -1.44
CA GLU A 14 10.52 17.80 -2.27
C GLU A 14 11.94 18.29 -1.95
N LYS A 15 12.75 18.41 -3.00
CA LYS A 15 14.06 19.07 -3.01
C LYS A 15 14.26 19.78 -4.34
N ASN A 16 14.62 21.06 -4.29
CA ASN A 16 14.83 21.89 -5.48
C ASN A 16 13.66 21.83 -6.48
N LYS A 17 12.41 21.88 -5.99
CA LYS A 17 11.19 21.78 -6.82
C LYS A 17 10.99 20.42 -7.52
N SER A 18 11.76 19.40 -7.21
CA SER A 18 11.61 18.02 -7.71
C SER A 18 11.41 17.03 -6.58
N TRP A 19 10.90 15.84 -6.88
CA TRP A 19 10.95 14.72 -5.93
C TRP A 19 12.36 14.14 -5.89
N ASP A 20 12.95 14.01 -4.70
CA ASP A 20 14.29 13.44 -4.52
C ASP A 20 14.42 12.76 -3.15
N LEU A 21 15.52 12.02 -3.00
CA LEU A 21 15.99 11.53 -1.72
C LEU A 21 16.50 12.69 -0.85
N LEU A 22 15.92 12.84 0.35
CA LEU A 22 16.34 13.82 1.34
C LEU A 22 17.41 13.24 2.27
N LYS A 23 17.12 12.08 2.89
CA LYS A 23 18.01 11.40 3.86
C LYS A 23 17.95 9.90 3.66
N THR A 24 19.03 9.19 3.96
CA THR A 24 19.05 7.71 4.00
C THR A 24 20.10 7.18 4.96
N THR A 25 19.88 5.97 5.44
CA THR A 25 20.87 5.18 6.20
C THR A 25 21.54 4.10 5.36
N LEU A 26 21.16 3.96 4.08
CA LEU A 26 21.91 3.10 3.14
C LEU A 26 23.26 3.73 2.83
N THR A 27 24.31 2.91 2.83
CA THR A 27 25.65 3.33 2.41
C THR A 27 25.71 3.62 0.91
N ASN A 28 25.02 2.82 0.10
CA ASN A 28 24.88 3.04 -1.34
C ASN A 28 23.82 4.12 -1.61
N ARG A 29 24.28 5.38 -1.74
CA ARG A 29 23.40 6.52 -1.97
C ARG A 29 22.75 6.55 -3.36
N GLU A 30 23.38 5.94 -4.36
CA GLU A 30 22.81 5.86 -5.71
C GLU A 30 21.63 4.90 -5.74
N LEU A 31 21.77 3.73 -5.11
CA LEU A 31 20.67 2.80 -4.92
C LEU A 31 19.50 3.45 -4.16
N ALA A 32 19.80 4.15 -3.07
CA ALA A 32 18.77 4.86 -2.30
C ALA A 32 18.03 5.92 -3.13
N LYS A 33 18.73 6.63 -4.03
CA LYS A 33 18.10 7.57 -4.97
C LYS A 33 17.19 6.85 -5.97
N ASN A 34 17.64 5.74 -6.53
CA ASN A 34 16.84 4.94 -7.47
C ASN A 34 15.58 4.40 -6.79
N MET A 35 15.70 3.94 -5.54
CA MET A 35 14.54 3.56 -4.71
C MET A 35 13.60 4.74 -4.48
N ALA A 36 14.11 5.91 -4.10
CA ALA A 36 13.30 7.11 -3.86
C ALA A 36 12.43 7.49 -5.06
N LEU A 37 12.94 7.36 -6.29
CA LEU A 37 12.16 7.62 -7.51
C LEU A 37 10.96 6.66 -7.69
N LYS A 38 10.99 5.48 -7.06
CA LYS A 38 9.89 4.51 -7.08
C LYS A 38 8.89 4.70 -5.93
N THR A 39 9.23 5.49 -4.91
CA THR A 39 8.36 5.70 -3.74
C THR A 39 7.52 6.98 -3.83
N ASP A 40 7.66 7.75 -4.91
CA ASP A 40 6.80 8.89 -5.21
C ASP A 40 5.35 8.45 -5.45
N ILE A 41 4.40 9.32 -5.11
CA ILE A 41 2.99 9.18 -5.49
C ILE A 41 2.79 10.06 -6.72
N GLN A 42 2.90 9.46 -7.91
CA GLN A 42 2.85 10.23 -9.16
C GLN A 42 1.44 10.70 -9.54
N ASP A 43 0.39 10.18 -8.89
CA ASP A 43 -1.00 10.31 -9.34
C ASP A 43 -1.93 11.07 -8.38
N THR A 44 -1.45 12.11 -7.71
CA THR A 44 -2.34 13.05 -7.01
C THR A 44 -2.69 14.21 -7.95
N ALA A 45 -3.95 14.24 -8.40
CA ALA A 45 -4.51 15.44 -9.01
C ALA A 45 -4.32 16.61 -8.03
N GLY A 46 -3.70 17.70 -8.48
CA GLY A 46 -3.38 18.84 -7.61
C GLY A 46 -4.62 19.40 -6.91
N GLY A 47 -4.47 19.78 -5.64
CA GLY A 47 -5.53 20.45 -4.86
C GLY A 47 -6.38 19.54 -3.97
N TYR A 48 -6.19 18.22 -3.99
CA TYR A 48 -6.92 17.29 -3.11
C TYR A 48 -6.16 16.98 -1.82
N LYS A 49 -6.89 16.97 -0.70
CA LYS A 49 -6.40 16.43 0.57
C LYS A 49 -6.55 14.91 0.55
N TRP A 50 -5.52 14.19 0.99
CA TRP A 50 -5.55 12.75 1.15
C TRP A 50 -4.88 12.36 2.46
N ASP A 51 -5.39 11.31 3.09
CA ASP A 51 -4.88 10.79 4.35
C ASP A 51 -3.60 9.98 4.15
N PRO A 52 -2.71 9.90 5.15
CA PRO A 52 -1.50 9.11 5.05
C PRO A 52 -1.77 7.68 4.60
N SER A 53 -0.92 7.17 3.70
CA SER A 53 -1.12 5.86 3.08
C SER A 53 0.12 4.99 3.20
N VAL A 54 -0.09 3.70 3.44
CA VAL A 54 0.99 2.72 3.50
C VAL A 54 1.04 1.91 2.21
N ARG A 55 2.24 1.85 1.60
CA ARG A 55 2.54 1.01 0.44
C ARG A 55 3.75 0.14 0.73
N GLY A 56 3.98 -0.85 -0.12
CA GLY A 56 5.12 -1.76 -0.01
C GLY A 56 5.28 -2.63 -1.24
N PHE A 57 6.52 -2.90 -1.65
CA PHE A 57 6.85 -3.70 -2.83
C PHE A 57 8.34 -4.06 -2.84
N ALA A 58 8.72 -5.08 -3.61
CA ALA A 58 10.11 -5.45 -3.81
C ALA A 58 10.80 -4.55 -4.87
N TYR A 59 12.07 -4.23 -4.64
CA TYR A 59 12.95 -3.52 -5.58
C TYR A 59 14.39 -4.03 -5.46
N GLY A 60 14.85 -4.74 -6.49
CA GLY A 60 16.14 -5.43 -6.43
C GLY A 60 16.14 -6.46 -5.29
N ASP A 61 17.18 -6.43 -4.46
CA ASP A 61 17.34 -7.34 -3.32
C ASP A 61 16.66 -6.83 -2.03
N TYR A 62 15.77 -5.84 -2.14
CA TYR A 62 15.12 -5.20 -1.00
C TYR A 62 13.61 -5.22 -1.09
N TYR A 63 12.96 -5.31 0.05
CA TYR A 63 11.55 -4.98 0.24
C TYR A 63 11.44 -3.57 0.81
N LEU A 64 10.66 -2.73 0.14
CA LEU A 64 10.37 -1.37 0.58
C LEU A 64 9.00 -1.37 1.23
N ILE A 65 8.87 -0.72 2.38
CA ILE A 65 7.58 -0.39 2.99
C ILE A 65 7.61 1.08 3.40
N MET A 66 6.55 1.82 3.11
CA MET A 66 6.57 3.26 3.27
C MET A 66 5.24 3.81 3.71
N ARG A 67 5.27 4.86 4.52
CA ARG A 67 4.11 5.72 4.76
C ARG A 67 4.33 7.05 4.08
N SER A 68 3.38 7.41 3.22
CA SER A 68 3.38 8.67 2.50
C SER A 68 2.35 9.61 3.09
N PHE A 69 2.66 10.91 3.07
CA PHE A 69 1.84 11.99 3.61
C PHE A 69 1.67 13.08 2.55
N LEU A 70 0.56 13.81 2.59
CA LEU A 70 0.43 15.05 1.83
C LEU A 70 1.40 16.10 2.38
N ASP A 71 2.30 16.58 1.54
CA ASP A 71 3.28 17.61 1.85
C ASP A 71 2.83 18.96 1.27
N THR A 72 2.57 19.92 2.14
CA THR A 72 2.11 21.27 1.78
C THR A 72 3.30 22.22 1.55
N GLY A 73 4.27 21.79 0.74
CA GLY A 73 5.42 22.60 0.36
C GLY A 73 5.06 23.88 -0.41
N GLU A 74 6.01 24.81 -0.55
CA GLU A 74 5.78 26.17 -1.05
C GLU A 74 5.49 26.26 -2.57
N VAL A 75 5.79 25.22 -3.35
CA VAL A 75 5.91 25.33 -4.82
C VAL A 75 4.67 24.83 -5.57
N ARG A 76 3.97 23.80 -5.07
CA ARG A 76 2.68 23.33 -5.61
C ARG A 76 1.85 22.51 -4.60
N PRO A 77 0.51 22.66 -4.58
CA PRO A 77 -0.37 21.77 -3.81
C PRO A 77 -0.34 20.32 -4.33
N GLY A 78 -0.34 19.33 -3.43
CA GLY A 78 -0.52 17.91 -3.77
C GLY A 78 0.73 17.05 -3.80
N ARG A 79 1.90 17.54 -3.37
CA ARG A 79 3.12 16.71 -3.26
C ARG A 79 3.01 15.71 -2.12
N ALA A 80 3.80 14.65 -2.18
CA ALA A 80 3.95 13.70 -1.10
C ALA A 80 5.23 13.96 -0.27
N PHE A 81 5.27 13.35 0.91
CA PHE A 81 6.47 13.08 1.69
C PHE A 81 6.41 11.60 2.05
N SER A 82 7.49 10.84 1.87
CA SER A 82 7.52 9.41 2.16
C SER A 82 8.63 9.07 3.14
N HIS A 83 8.28 8.39 4.23
CA HIS A 83 9.23 7.67 5.06
C HIS A 83 9.25 6.21 4.61
N VAL A 84 10.43 5.71 4.26
CA VAL A 84 10.64 4.39 3.68
C VAL A 84 11.50 3.57 4.63
N LEU A 85 11.02 2.39 5.00
CA LEU A 85 11.84 1.32 5.58
C LEU A 85 12.30 0.41 4.45
N ILE A 86 13.57 0.00 4.52
CA ILE A 86 14.27 -0.75 3.49
C ILE A 86 14.81 -2.00 4.16
N ILE A 87 14.25 -3.15 3.77
CA ILE A 87 14.55 -4.46 4.36
C ILE A 87 15.20 -5.34 3.29
N ALA A 88 16.25 -6.08 3.61
CA ALA A 88 16.80 -7.06 2.67
C ALA A 88 15.78 -8.20 2.44
N LEU A 89 15.60 -8.63 1.19
CA LEU A 89 14.70 -9.75 0.89
C LEU A 89 15.09 -11.02 1.64
N SER A 90 16.40 -11.24 1.85
CA SER A 90 16.94 -12.36 2.63
C SER A 90 16.55 -12.35 4.11
N ASP A 91 15.99 -11.25 4.62
CA ASP A 91 15.55 -11.11 6.01
C ASP A 91 14.01 -11.16 6.17
N LEU A 92 13.25 -11.35 5.09
CA LEU A 92 11.78 -11.36 5.16
C LEU A 92 11.21 -12.54 5.95
N ASP A 93 11.94 -13.66 6.03
CA ASP A 93 11.58 -14.82 6.84
C ASP A 93 11.56 -14.51 8.35
N LYS A 94 12.37 -13.54 8.77
CA LYS A 94 12.44 -13.04 10.15
C LYS A 94 11.31 -12.09 10.49
N ILE A 95 10.51 -11.65 9.52
CA ILE A 95 9.38 -10.74 9.71
C ILE A 95 8.08 -11.54 9.60
N PRO A 96 7.58 -12.10 10.71
CA PRO A 96 6.34 -12.86 10.71
C PRO A 96 5.10 -11.96 10.61
N ASP A 97 5.21 -10.69 11.00
CA ASP A 97 4.09 -9.74 11.10
C ASP A 97 4.51 -8.35 10.63
N LEU A 98 3.76 -7.77 9.69
CA LEU A 98 3.97 -6.41 9.19
C LEU A 98 3.51 -5.33 10.19
N GLY A 99 2.68 -5.67 11.18
CA GLY A 99 2.25 -4.74 12.22
C GLY A 99 3.42 -4.08 12.95
N VAL A 100 4.50 -4.83 13.18
CA VAL A 100 5.76 -4.29 13.73
C VAL A 100 6.34 -3.22 12.81
N LEU A 101 6.39 -3.46 11.49
CA LEU A 101 6.90 -2.48 10.53
C LEU A 101 6.01 -1.23 10.44
N PHE A 102 4.68 -1.40 10.50
CA PHE A 102 3.75 -0.26 10.51
C PHE A 102 3.96 0.62 11.74
N SER A 103 4.24 0.03 12.91
CA SER A 103 4.56 0.79 14.13
C SER A 103 5.90 1.54 14.08
N LEU A 104 6.80 1.17 13.17
CA LEU A 104 8.09 1.87 12.97
C LEU A 104 7.95 3.06 12.02
N LEU A 105 6.86 3.14 11.24
CA LEU A 105 6.58 4.26 10.36
C LEU A 105 5.99 5.43 11.18
N PRO A 106 6.37 6.68 10.87
CA PRO A 106 5.86 7.83 11.61
C PRO A 106 4.35 8.01 11.42
N GLU A 107 3.70 8.75 12.32
CA GLU A 107 2.28 9.11 12.20
C GLU A 107 2.07 10.51 11.59
N LYS A 108 3.15 11.29 11.46
CA LYS A 108 3.15 12.65 10.90
C LYS A 108 4.47 12.92 10.18
N ILE A 109 4.47 13.95 9.33
CA ILE A 109 5.70 14.39 8.65
C ILE A 109 6.72 14.87 9.68
N ASP A 110 7.94 14.33 9.60
CA ASP A 110 9.12 14.85 10.27
C ASP A 110 10.31 14.80 9.30
N LYS A 111 10.62 15.95 8.69
CA LYS A 111 11.73 16.08 7.72
C LYS A 111 13.08 16.17 8.43
N GLU A 112 13.09 16.62 9.68
CA GLU A 112 14.32 16.93 10.43
C GLU A 112 14.84 15.75 11.24
N GLN A 113 14.00 14.74 11.49
CA GLN A 113 14.38 13.52 12.19
C GLN A 113 15.75 12.97 11.70
N PRO A 114 16.70 12.72 12.62
CA PRO A 114 17.91 11.97 12.31
C PRO A 114 17.53 10.54 11.95
N LEU A 115 18.12 10.00 10.88
CA LEU A 115 17.94 8.59 10.54
C LEU A 115 19.12 7.77 11.01
N VAL A 116 18.83 6.65 11.67
CA VAL A 116 19.78 5.58 12.00
C VAL A 116 19.20 4.25 11.56
N PRO A 117 20.00 3.24 11.18
CA PRO A 117 19.48 1.89 10.96
C PRO A 117 18.72 1.41 12.20
N LEU A 118 17.58 0.74 12.00
CA LEU A 118 16.76 0.21 13.07
C LEU A 118 17.04 -1.28 13.27
N GLU A 119 17.08 -1.72 14.51
CA GLU A 119 17.19 -3.13 14.89
C GLU A 119 16.01 -3.51 15.78
N PRO A 120 14.78 -3.63 15.23
CA PRO A 120 13.61 -3.94 16.04
C PRO A 120 13.72 -5.33 16.67
N SER A 121 13.23 -5.46 17.90
CA SER A 121 13.05 -6.76 18.52
C SER A 121 11.84 -7.45 17.88
N LEU A 122 12.10 -8.33 16.92
CA LEU A 122 11.08 -9.17 16.31
C LEU A 122 10.74 -10.28 17.30
N LYS A 123 9.61 -10.14 17.99
CA LYS A 123 9.02 -11.26 18.74
C LYS A 123 8.54 -12.32 17.74
N ALA A 124 8.26 -13.53 18.22
CA ALA A 124 7.41 -14.44 17.45
C ALA A 124 6.15 -13.65 17.05
N GLY A 125 5.77 -13.71 15.78
CA GLY A 125 4.65 -12.92 15.26
C GLY A 125 3.41 -13.14 16.12
N GLU A 126 2.53 -12.14 16.18
CA GLU A 126 1.26 -12.35 16.87
C GLU A 126 0.59 -13.61 16.31
N PRO A 127 0.00 -14.45 17.17
CA PRO A 127 -0.63 -15.68 16.74
C PRO A 127 -1.65 -15.36 15.65
N ILE A 128 -1.75 -16.27 14.67
CA ILE A 128 -2.79 -16.20 13.66
C ILE A 128 -4.13 -16.29 14.40
N ILE A 129 -4.90 -15.22 14.34
CA ILE A 129 -6.25 -15.15 14.94
C ILE A 129 -7.23 -15.84 13.99
N ASP A 130 -8.15 -16.63 14.54
CA ASP A 130 -9.21 -17.24 13.75
C ASP A 130 -10.10 -16.14 13.15
N ILE A 131 -10.43 -16.28 11.87
CA ILE A 131 -11.13 -15.20 11.14
C ILE A 131 -12.49 -14.88 11.78
N GLU A 132 -13.12 -15.87 12.41
CA GLU A 132 -14.41 -15.74 13.10
C GLU A 132 -14.32 -14.90 14.39
N ASP A 133 -13.12 -14.67 14.94
CA ASP A 133 -12.92 -13.83 16.12
C ASP A 133 -12.92 -12.33 15.79
N TYR A 134 -12.89 -11.98 14.50
CA TYR A 134 -13.01 -10.59 14.05
C TYR A 134 -14.46 -10.15 13.89
N SER A 135 -14.68 -8.84 13.77
CA SER A 135 -15.99 -8.30 13.42
C SER A 135 -16.48 -8.89 12.09
N ASN A 136 -17.78 -9.17 12.00
CA ASN A 136 -18.40 -9.74 10.79
C ASN A 136 -18.06 -8.93 9.52
N ALA A 137 -17.98 -7.60 9.64
CA ALA A 137 -17.63 -6.72 8.53
C ALA A 137 -16.19 -6.95 8.03
N PHE A 138 -15.22 -7.03 8.93
CA PHE A 138 -13.82 -7.32 8.58
C PHE A 138 -13.69 -8.75 8.06
N ALA A 139 -14.20 -9.73 8.81
CA ALA A 139 -14.14 -11.15 8.49
C ALA A 139 -14.68 -11.44 7.08
N GLY A 140 -15.82 -10.84 6.72
CA GLY A 140 -16.41 -10.99 5.38
C GLY A 140 -15.53 -10.46 4.25
N ARG A 141 -14.91 -9.28 4.43
CA ARG A 141 -13.98 -8.70 3.43
C ARG A 141 -12.69 -9.52 3.34
N PHE A 142 -12.16 -9.93 4.48
CA PHE A 142 -10.92 -10.69 4.55
C PHE A 142 -11.06 -12.10 3.95
N LYS A 143 -12.18 -12.80 4.18
CA LYS A 143 -12.48 -14.08 3.51
C LYS A 143 -12.49 -13.95 1.98
N LYS A 144 -13.06 -12.86 1.44
CA LYS A 144 -13.07 -12.59 0.00
C LYS A 144 -11.65 -12.37 -0.54
N LEU A 145 -10.82 -11.64 0.19
CA LEU A 145 -9.40 -11.44 -0.13
C LEU A 145 -8.67 -12.80 -0.22
N LEU A 146 -8.80 -13.65 0.81
CA LEU A 146 -8.16 -14.97 0.83
C LEU A 146 -8.65 -15.85 -0.32
N ASN A 147 -9.97 -15.88 -0.56
CA ASN A 147 -10.56 -16.63 -1.67
C ASN A 147 -10.03 -16.16 -3.03
N GLY A 148 -9.98 -14.85 -3.27
CA GLY A 148 -9.44 -14.29 -4.51
C GLY A 148 -7.98 -14.66 -4.72
N TYR A 149 -7.14 -14.50 -3.69
CA TYR A 149 -5.72 -14.80 -3.79
C TYR A 149 -5.43 -16.29 -4.01
N PHE A 150 -6.03 -17.17 -3.21
CA PHE A 150 -5.70 -18.60 -3.27
C PHE A 150 -6.42 -19.36 -4.37
N ASN A 151 -7.60 -18.91 -4.82
CA ASN A 151 -8.39 -19.63 -5.81
C ASN A 151 -8.41 -18.97 -7.20
N MET A 152 -7.94 -17.72 -7.35
CA MET A 152 -7.96 -16.99 -8.62
C MET A 152 -6.55 -16.50 -9.00
N ALA A 153 -5.70 -17.40 -9.49
CA ALA A 153 -4.32 -17.09 -9.91
C ALA A 153 -4.22 -16.16 -11.16
N SER A 154 -5.35 -15.81 -11.78
CA SER A 154 -5.40 -14.78 -12.80
C SER A 154 -5.06 -13.41 -12.18
N HIS A 155 -4.25 -12.60 -12.86
CA HIS A 155 -3.85 -11.23 -12.45
C HIS A 155 -2.68 -11.13 -11.45
N LYS A 156 -1.69 -12.04 -11.53
CA LYS A 156 -0.43 -11.95 -10.77
C LYS A 156 -0.62 -11.83 -9.25
N ASN A 157 -1.75 -12.33 -8.75
CA ASN A 157 -2.13 -12.26 -7.34
C ASN A 157 -2.21 -10.82 -6.77
N THR A 158 -2.49 -9.82 -7.63
CA THR A 158 -2.74 -8.45 -7.19
C THR A 158 -4.05 -8.39 -6.41
N ILE A 159 -3.99 -7.94 -5.15
CA ILE A 159 -5.15 -7.72 -4.30
C ILE A 159 -5.43 -6.22 -4.23
N VAL A 160 -6.69 -5.83 -4.47
CA VAL A 160 -7.16 -4.46 -4.24
C VAL A 160 -8.09 -4.46 -3.03
N TRP A 161 -7.68 -3.77 -1.96
CA TRP A 161 -8.53 -3.55 -0.78
C TRP A 161 -9.27 -2.22 -0.91
N ILE A 162 -10.55 -2.30 -1.31
CA ILE A 162 -11.38 -1.11 -1.52
C ILE A 162 -12.00 -0.68 -0.19
N GLY A 163 -11.89 0.62 0.12
CA GLY A 163 -12.35 1.22 1.37
C GLY A 163 -11.24 1.34 2.41
N TYR A 164 -11.12 2.52 3.02
CA TYR A 164 -9.98 2.89 3.88
C TYR A 164 -9.87 2.07 5.18
N GLY A 165 -10.99 1.58 5.71
CA GLY A 165 -11.03 0.85 6.98
C GLY A 165 -10.27 -0.49 6.94
N ASP A 166 -9.51 -0.75 7.99
CA ASP A 166 -8.81 -2.01 8.30
C ASP A 166 -7.74 -2.47 7.29
N TYR A 167 -7.26 -1.60 6.40
CA TYR A 167 -6.27 -1.98 5.37
C TYR A 167 -4.97 -2.56 5.97
N GLU A 168 -4.32 -1.82 6.88
CA GLU A 168 -3.07 -2.26 7.51
C GLU A 168 -3.27 -3.58 8.26
N LYS A 169 -4.41 -3.73 8.94
CA LYS A 169 -4.80 -4.97 9.62
C LYS A 169 -4.97 -6.13 8.64
N ALA A 170 -5.71 -5.94 7.55
CA ALA A 170 -5.92 -6.98 6.53
C ALA A 170 -4.59 -7.43 5.92
N VAL A 171 -3.70 -6.48 5.62
CA VAL A 171 -2.38 -6.76 5.06
C VAL A 171 -1.49 -7.50 6.05
N ALA A 172 -1.46 -7.11 7.33
CA ALA A 172 -0.70 -7.80 8.37
C ALA A 172 -1.21 -9.24 8.55
N GLU A 173 -2.52 -9.45 8.62
CA GLU A 173 -3.10 -10.79 8.73
C GLU A 173 -2.84 -11.63 7.48
N PHE A 174 -2.88 -11.03 6.30
CA PHE A 174 -2.57 -11.73 5.05
C PHE A 174 -1.10 -12.17 5.02
N TRP A 175 -0.18 -11.29 5.41
CA TRP A 175 1.26 -11.56 5.46
C TRP A 175 1.61 -12.76 6.36
N LYS A 176 0.88 -12.97 7.46
CA LYS A 176 1.04 -14.12 8.35
C LYS A 176 0.69 -15.46 7.68
N ARG A 177 -0.11 -15.45 6.61
CA ARG A 177 -0.70 -16.63 5.97
C ARG A 177 -0.04 -17.05 4.66
N ILE A 178 0.86 -16.21 4.12
CA ILE A 178 1.57 -16.48 2.87
C ILE A 178 3.00 -16.99 3.11
N THR A 179 3.49 -17.75 2.14
CA THR A 179 4.84 -18.31 2.11
C THR A 179 5.90 -17.23 1.92
N ILE A 180 7.15 -17.56 2.22
CA ILE A 180 8.28 -16.65 1.98
C ILE A 180 8.42 -16.28 0.50
N GLN A 181 8.17 -17.22 -0.42
CA GLN A 181 8.25 -16.95 -1.85
C GLN A 181 7.17 -15.96 -2.32
N GLU A 182 5.98 -16.03 -1.73
CA GLU A 182 4.90 -15.08 -1.99
C GLU A 182 5.23 -13.70 -1.43
N LYS A 183 5.81 -13.62 -0.22
CA LYS A 183 6.27 -12.36 0.40
C LYS A 183 7.24 -11.58 -0.48
N HIS A 184 8.14 -12.27 -1.20
CA HIS A 184 9.10 -11.63 -2.11
C HIS A 184 8.43 -10.92 -3.29
N ASN A 185 7.21 -11.32 -3.67
CA ASN A 185 6.48 -10.75 -4.80
C ASN A 185 5.22 -10.00 -4.33
N PHE A 186 5.06 -9.81 -3.03
CA PHE A 186 3.87 -9.19 -2.46
C PHE A 186 3.92 -7.67 -2.64
N GLU A 187 2.83 -7.10 -3.13
CA GLU A 187 2.68 -5.66 -3.30
C GLU A 187 1.51 -5.15 -2.45
N LEU A 188 1.81 -4.18 -1.59
CA LEU A 188 0.85 -3.44 -0.79
C LEU A 188 0.46 -2.20 -1.60
N ILE A 189 -0.63 -2.33 -2.36
CA ILE A 189 -1.18 -1.23 -3.15
C ILE A 189 -2.43 -0.72 -2.44
N ILE A 190 -2.43 0.58 -2.15
CA ILE A 190 -3.64 1.30 -1.75
C ILE A 190 -3.93 2.38 -2.81
N PRO A 191 -5.14 2.39 -3.38
CA PRO A 191 -5.54 3.50 -4.24
C PRO A 191 -5.55 4.81 -3.42
N PRO A 192 -5.35 5.98 -4.06
CA PRO A 192 -5.62 7.26 -3.42
C PRO A 192 -6.98 7.25 -2.70
N VAL A 193 -7.07 7.83 -1.50
CA VAL A 193 -8.30 7.80 -0.69
C VAL A 193 -9.52 8.32 -1.47
N SER A 194 -9.32 9.35 -2.31
CA SER A 194 -10.35 9.91 -3.18
C SER A 194 -10.91 8.92 -4.21
N LEU A 195 -10.16 7.89 -4.56
CA LEU A 195 -10.59 6.79 -5.43
C LEU A 195 -11.10 5.58 -4.63
N CYS A 196 -10.82 5.52 -3.33
CA CYS A 196 -11.29 4.47 -2.42
C CYS A 196 -12.71 4.71 -1.87
N THR A 197 -13.25 5.91 -2.03
CA THR A 197 -14.63 6.29 -1.66
C THR A 197 -15.48 6.51 -2.90
N ASP A 198 -16.81 6.57 -2.75
CA ASP A 198 -17.71 6.85 -3.87
C ASP A 198 -17.34 8.16 -4.58
N ASN A 199 -17.05 8.07 -5.88
CA ASN A 199 -16.62 9.21 -6.69
C ASN A 199 -17.10 9.11 -8.14
N ALA A 200 -17.13 10.22 -8.88
CA ALA A 200 -17.56 10.21 -10.28
C ALA A 200 -16.51 9.59 -11.22
N ALA A 201 -15.22 9.59 -10.85
CA ALA A 201 -14.15 9.08 -11.69
C ALA A 201 -14.23 7.55 -11.85
N MET A 202 -14.56 6.80 -10.78
CA MET A 202 -14.79 5.35 -10.87
C MET A 202 -15.97 5.01 -11.79
N ILE A 203 -17.05 5.81 -11.75
CA ILE A 203 -18.21 5.62 -12.63
C ILE A 203 -17.82 5.89 -14.08
N GLY A 204 -17.12 6.99 -14.35
CA GLY A 204 -16.64 7.34 -15.68
C GLY A 204 -15.66 6.30 -16.25
N TRP A 205 -14.72 5.81 -15.44
CA TRP A 205 -13.77 4.78 -15.87
C TRP A 205 -14.48 3.46 -16.20
N ALA A 206 -15.37 2.99 -15.32
CA ALA A 206 -16.17 1.80 -15.59
C ALA A 206 -17.03 1.95 -16.86
N ALA A 207 -17.63 3.13 -17.08
CA ALA A 207 -18.40 3.41 -18.29
C ALA A 207 -17.54 3.38 -19.56
N ILE A 208 -16.32 3.93 -19.52
CA ILE A 208 -15.38 3.90 -20.66
C ILE A 208 -14.96 2.47 -20.98
N GLU A 209 -14.61 1.66 -19.99
CA GLU A 209 -14.21 0.26 -20.19
C GLU A 209 -15.36 -0.58 -20.78
N ARG A 210 -16.60 -0.35 -20.32
CA ARG A 210 -17.81 -0.94 -20.91
C ARG A 210 -18.04 -0.49 -22.35
N PHE A 211 -17.95 0.81 -22.61
CA PHE A 211 -18.18 1.37 -23.94
C PHE A 211 -17.16 0.83 -24.96
N LYS A 212 -15.87 0.77 -24.59
CA LYS A 212 -14.83 0.15 -25.42
C LYS A 212 -15.10 -1.34 -25.70
N SER A 213 -15.77 -2.01 -24.79
CA SER A 213 -16.20 -3.41 -24.94
C SER A 213 -17.52 -3.55 -25.72
N GLY A 214 -18.05 -2.46 -26.28
CA GLY A 214 -19.25 -2.45 -27.13
C GLY A 214 -20.57 -2.32 -26.36
N TYR A 215 -20.54 -2.13 -25.04
CA TYR A 215 -21.75 -1.97 -24.23
C TYR A 215 -22.27 -0.52 -24.28
N THR A 216 -23.56 -0.36 -24.56
CA THR A 216 -24.28 0.92 -24.51
C THR A 216 -25.64 0.75 -23.83
N SER A 217 -26.17 1.82 -23.23
CA SER A 217 -27.51 1.84 -22.64
C SER A 217 -28.46 2.69 -23.49
N ASP A 218 -29.75 2.33 -23.53
CA ASP A 218 -30.80 3.18 -24.10
C ASP A 218 -30.98 4.45 -23.26
N LEU A 219 -31.35 5.56 -23.90
CA LEU A 219 -31.71 6.82 -23.26
C LEU A 219 -32.96 6.70 -22.38
N ASN A 220 -33.78 5.67 -22.58
CA ASN A 220 -34.97 5.38 -21.76
C ASN A 220 -34.65 4.62 -20.45
N PHE A 221 -33.38 4.46 -20.05
CA PHE A 221 -33.01 3.79 -18.81
C PHE A 221 -33.60 4.50 -17.58
N SER A 222 -33.98 3.72 -16.56
CA SER A 222 -34.46 4.22 -15.28
C SER A 222 -33.52 3.81 -14.13
N PRO A 223 -33.32 4.67 -13.12
CA PRO A 223 -32.59 4.29 -11.91
C PRO A 223 -33.18 3.04 -11.27
N LYS A 224 -32.32 2.15 -10.76
CA LYS A 224 -32.73 1.01 -9.93
C LYS A 224 -32.01 1.10 -8.59
N ASP A 225 -32.75 0.88 -7.51
CA ASP A 225 -32.21 0.93 -6.14
C ASP A 225 -31.27 -0.25 -5.84
N ARG A 226 -31.44 -1.37 -6.56
CA ARG A 226 -30.60 -2.56 -6.46
C ARG A 226 -30.21 -3.04 -7.85
N TRP A 227 -28.91 -3.13 -8.07
CA TRP A 227 -28.31 -3.72 -9.25
C TRP A 227 -27.61 -5.01 -8.83
N SER A 228 -27.91 -6.12 -9.49
CA SER A 228 -27.06 -7.31 -9.38
C SER A 228 -25.77 -7.06 -10.15
N ILE A 229 -24.63 -7.39 -9.54
CA ILE A 229 -23.34 -7.37 -10.22
C ILE A 229 -23.30 -8.43 -11.33
N GLU A 230 -23.97 -9.56 -11.12
CA GLU A 230 -24.05 -10.65 -12.11
C GLU A 230 -24.80 -10.20 -13.38
N ASP A 231 -25.83 -9.37 -13.22
CA ASP A 231 -26.59 -8.82 -14.36
C ASP A 231 -25.82 -7.73 -15.13
N THR A 232 -24.64 -7.34 -14.63
CA THR A 232 -23.81 -6.28 -15.21
C THR A 232 -22.48 -6.76 -15.77
N LEU A 233 -22.11 -8.04 -15.66
CA LEU A 233 -20.91 -8.60 -16.30
C LEU A 233 -21.23 -9.17 -17.69
#